data_AF-A0A5K1HX23-F1
#
_entry.id   AF-A0A5K1HX23-F1
#
_cell.length_a   1.000
_cell.length_b   1.000
_cell.length_c   1.000
_cell.angle_alpha   90.00
_cell.angle_beta   90.00
_cell.angle_gamma   90.00
#
_symmetry.space_group_name_H-M   'P 1'
#
loop_
_entity.id
_entity.type
_entity.pdbx_description
1 polymer ?
#
loop_
_entity_poly.entity_id
_entity_poly.type
_entity_poly.pdbx_seq_one_letter_code
_entity_poly.pdbx_strand_id
1 'polypeptide(L)'
;VTTICLTKENYLPWSAAMTMGIAACGRIAYINGRKPEPAETSGVWDIWFLEDNQVKTWIVNSVSADIQPFILQKKTARDMWVILENMYGQKKKAIRTYQQMKTVYELRQGNLYVAYYYGALKAKWENLDYYFDVTWHCPQDQALYVAKEWENRVFLFLAGLNDEFE
;
A
#
# COMPACT_ATOMS: atom_id res chain seq x y z
N VAL A 1 -11.63 -16.09 -3.50
CA VAL A 1 -10.29 -15.88 -2.90
C VAL A 1 -10.19 -14.55 -2.17
N THR A 2 -10.67 -13.44 -2.74
CA THR A 2 -10.88 -12.18 -1.99
C THR A 2 -12.13 -11.47 -2.55
N THR A 3 -12.79 -10.64 -1.75
CA THR A 3 -13.86 -9.72 -2.20
C THR A 3 -13.33 -8.32 -2.50
N ILE A 4 -12.07 -8.02 -2.14
CA ILE A 4 -11.43 -6.74 -2.40
C ILE A 4 -10.97 -6.71 -3.86
N CYS A 5 -11.41 -5.71 -4.61
CA CYS A 5 -10.92 -5.42 -5.96
C CYS A 5 -9.69 -4.50 -5.87
N LEU A 6 -8.56 -4.91 -6.46
CA LEU A 6 -7.38 -4.06 -6.60
C LEU A 6 -7.71 -2.85 -7.47
N THR A 7 -7.31 -1.69 -6.97
CA THR A 7 -7.25 -0.41 -7.66
C THR A 7 -5.83 0.15 -7.50
N LYS A 8 -5.58 1.29 -8.13
CA LYS A 8 -4.29 2.00 -8.01
C LYS A 8 -3.96 2.43 -6.57
N GLU A 9 -4.91 2.41 -5.65
CA GLU A 9 -4.81 3.03 -4.33
C GLU A 9 -4.86 2.05 -3.16
N ASN A 10 -5.27 0.80 -3.37
CA ASN A 10 -5.56 -0.13 -2.27
C ASN A 10 -4.70 -1.41 -2.31
N TYR A 11 -3.52 -1.37 -2.91
CA TYR A 11 -2.65 -2.56 -3.02
C TYR A 11 -2.39 -3.26 -1.68
N LEU A 12 -2.08 -2.54 -0.60
CA LEU A 12 -1.76 -3.17 0.69
C LEU A 12 -2.92 -4.01 1.27
N PRO A 13 -4.15 -3.47 1.43
CA PRO A 13 -5.27 -4.29 1.90
C PRO A 13 -5.65 -5.39 0.89
N TRP A 14 -5.57 -5.13 -0.42
CA TRP A 14 -5.81 -6.14 -1.44
C TRP A 14 -4.79 -7.30 -1.38
N SER A 15 -3.50 -7.00 -1.29
CA SER A 15 -2.43 -8.00 -1.32
C SER A 15 -2.47 -8.86 -0.07
N ALA A 16 -2.79 -8.27 1.10
CA ALA A 16 -3.02 -9.03 2.33
C ALA A 16 -4.21 -10.00 2.19
N ALA A 17 -5.37 -9.52 1.73
CA ALA A 17 -6.56 -10.35 1.57
C ALA A 17 -6.37 -11.46 0.52
N MET A 18 -5.75 -11.13 -0.61
CA MET A 18 -5.44 -12.10 -1.67
C MET A 18 -4.45 -13.15 -1.19
N THR A 19 -3.39 -12.74 -0.48
CA THR A 19 -2.40 -13.65 0.12
C THR A 19 -3.08 -14.65 1.07
N MET A 20 -3.95 -14.17 1.96
CA MET A 20 -4.71 -15.03 2.87
C MET A 20 -5.59 -16.03 2.11
N GLY A 21 -6.32 -15.57 1.09
CA GLY A 21 -7.17 -16.44 0.30
C GLY A 21 -6.40 -17.53 -0.46
N ILE A 22 -5.29 -17.17 -1.11
CA ILE A 22 -4.43 -18.12 -1.83
C ILE A 22 -3.79 -19.12 -0.86
N ALA A 23 -3.38 -18.66 0.32
CA ALA A 23 -2.84 -19.52 1.37
C ALA A 23 -3.89 -20.50 1.92
N ALA A 24 -5.12 -20.05 2.14
CA ALA A 24 -6.23 -20.92 2.56
C ALA A 24 -6.53 -22.03 1.53
N CYS A 25 -6.27 -21.76 0.24
CA CYS A 25 -6.37 -22.76 -0.82
C CYS A 25 -5.10 -23.63 -0.99
N GLY A 26 -4.07 -23.45 -0.17
CA GLY A 26 -2.82 -24.22 -0.24
C GLY A 26 -1.96 -23.92 -1.48
N ARG A 27 -2.06 -22.71 -2.06
CA ARG A 27 -1.37 -22.32 -3.31
C ARG A 27 -0.39 -21.16 -3.14
N ILE A 28 -0.02 -20.81 -1.91
CA ILE A 28 0.85 -19.65 -1.64
C ILE A 28 2.23 -19.74 -2.32
N ALA A 29 2.72 -20.95 -2.56
CA ALA A 29 4.02 -21.21 -3.18
C ALA A 29 4.14 -20.65 -4.62
N TYR A 30 3.01 -20.43 -5.29
CA TYR A 30 2.94 -19.92 -6.66
C TYR A 30 3.18 -18.41 -6.75
N ILE A 31 2.79 -17.64 -5.73
CA ILE A 31 3.00 -16.18 -5.73
C ILE A 31 4.27 -15.74 -5.01
N ASN A 32 4.81 -16.57 -4.11
CA ASN A 32 6.07 -16.26 -3.39
C ASN A 32 7.32 -16.85 -4.07
N GLY A 33 7.16 -17.57 -5.18
CA GLY A 33 8.26 -18.11 -5.99
C GLY A 33 8.87 -19.41 -5.45
N ARG A 34 8.32 -20.01 -4.38
CA ARG A 34 8.81 -21.30 -3.87
C ARG A 34 8.50 -22.48 -4.80
N LYS A 35 7.54 -22.33 -5.72
CA LYS A 35 7.17 -23.36 -6.70
C LYS A 35 7.39 -22.82 -8.12
N PRO A 36 8.64 -22.73 -8.59
CA PRO A 36 8.96 -22.27 -9.94
C PRO A 36 8.42 -23.23 -10.99
N GLU A 37 8.28 -22.74 -12.22
CA GLU A 37 7.85 -23.54 -13.37
C GLU A 37 8.82 -24.71 -13.60
N PRO A 38 8.33 -25.97 -13.58
CA PRO A 38 9.16 -27.12 -13.89
C PRO A 38 9.36 -27.25 -15.42
N ALA A 39 10.26 -28.13 -15.85
CA ALA A 39 10.38 -28.44 -17.28
C ALA A 39 9.07 -29.03 -17.82
N GLU A 40 8.67 -28.60 -19.03
CA GLU A 40 7.45 -29.11 -19.72
C GLU A 40 7.48 -30.62 -19.92
N THR A 41 8.68 -31.22 -20.03
CA THR A 41 8.86 -32.67 -20.16
C THR A 41 8.74 -33.43 -18.84
N SER A 42 8.53 -32.73 -17.71
CA SER A 42 8.40 -33.38 -16.40
C SER A 42 6.98 -33.88 -16.17
N GLY A 43 6.84 -35.04 -15.53
CA GLY A 43 5.53 -35.61 -15.19
C GLY A 43 4.73 -34.81 -14.14
N VAL A 44 5.26 -33.68 -13.67
CA VAL A 44 4.60 -32.78 -12.71
C VAL A 44 4.17 -31.46 -13.34
N TRP A 45 4.49 -31.23 -14.63
CA TRP A 45 4.20 -29.96 -15.31
C TRP A 45 2.69 -29.70 -15.43
N ASP A 46 1.90 -30.70 -15.82
CA ASP A 46 0.45 -30.51 -15.98
C ASP A 46 -0.24 -30.10 -14.68
N ILE A 47 0.15 -30.72 -13.57
CA ILE A 47 -0.34 -30.36 -12.23
C ILE A 47 0.10 -28.95 -11.87
N TRP A 48 1.36 -28.61 -12.13
CA TRP A 48 1.88 -27.28 -11.86
C TRP A 48 1.13 -26.22 -12.69
N PHE A 49 0.93 -26.47 -13.98
CA PHE A 49 0.27 -25.58 -14.92
C PHE A 49 -1.19 -25.35 -14.55
N LEU A 50 -1.91 -26.40 -14.16
CA LEU A 50 -3.29 -26.30 -13.66
C LEU A 50 -3.35 -25.39 -12.43
N GLU A 51 -2.52 -25.67 -11.43
CA GLU A 51 -2.50 -24.93 -10.16
C GLU A 51 -2.08 -23.46 -10.35
N ASP A 52 -1.09 -23.18 -11.22
CA ASP A 52 -0.67 -21.82 -11.55
C ASP A 52 -1.81 -21.05 -12.25
N ASN A 53 -2.51 -21.68 -13.20
CA ASN A 53 -3.66 -21.05 -13.88
C ASN A 53 -4.84 -20.77 -12.96
N GLN A 54 -5.06 -21.60 -11.92
CA GLN A 54 -6.05 -21.30 -10.87
C GLN A 54 -5.68 -19.99 -10.15
N VAL A 55 -4.42 -19.85 -9.75
CA VAL A 55 -3.93 -18.64 -9.08
C VAL A 55 -4.01 -17.43 -10.01
N LYS A 56 -3.61 -17.56 -11.28
CA LYS A 56 -3.75 -16.50 -12.30
C LYS A 56 -5.21 -16.05 -12.42
N THR A 57 -6.15 -16.98 -12.47
CA THR A 57 -7.59 -16.69 -12.54
C THR A 57 -8.06 -15.90 -11.32
N TRP A 58 -7.62 -16.28 -10.12
CA TRP A 58 -7.96 -15.55 -8.90
C TRP A 58 -7.39 -14.13 -8.91
N ILE A 59 -6.14 -13.94 -9.36
CA ILE A 59 -5.54 -12.61 -9.49
C ILE A 59 -6.34 -11.77 -10.49
N VAL A 60 -6.56 -12.25 -11.72
CA VAL A 60 -7.26 -11.51 -12.77
C VAL A 60 -8.67 -11.09 -12.34
N ASN A 61 -9.42 -12.00 -11.69
CA ASN A 61 -10.78 -11.72 -11.23
C ASN A 61 -10.85 -10.75 -10.03
N SER A 62 -9.71 -10.44 -9.41
CA SER A 62 -9.63 -9.56 -8.25
C SER A 62 -9.05 -8.19 -8.55
N VAL A 63 -8.73 -7.87 -9.80
CA VAL A 63 -8.19 -6.57 -10.19
C VAL A 63 -9.17 -5.82 -11.08
N SER A 64 -9.17 -4.50 -10.99
CA SER A 64 -10.01 -3.64 -11.82
C SER A 64 -9.67 -3.78 -13.30
N ALA A 65 -10.66 -3.53 -14.17
CA ALA A 65 -10.54 -3.72 -15.62
C ALA A 65 -9.41 -2.90 -16.25
N ASP A 66 -9.07 -1.74 -15.69
CA ASP A 66 -7.95 -0.91 -16.15
C ASP A 66 -6.58 -1.48 -15.78
N ILE A 67 -6.50 -2.45 -14.86
CA ILE A 67 -5.25 -3.10 -14.42
C ILE A 67 -5.03 -4.44 -15.16
N GLN A 68 -6.09 -5.15 -15.54
CA GLN A 68 -6.00 -6.47 -16.17
C GLN A 68 -5.04 -6.55 -17.38
N PRO A 69 -4.99 -5.56 -18.30
CA PRO A 69 -4.09 -5.63 -19.46
C PRO A 69 -2.60 -5.78 -19.09
N PHE A 70 -2.18 -5.29 -17.92
CA PHE A 70 -0.78 -5.34 -17.50
C PHE A 70 -0.35 -6.75 -17.02
N ILE A 71 -1.30 -7.58 -16.64
CA ILE A 71 -1.04 -8.90 -16.05
C ILE A 71 -1.45 -10.07 -16.95
N LEU A 72 -2.43 -9.89 -17.84
CA LEU A 72 -3.00 -10.99 -18.65
C LEU A 72 -1.96 -11.72 -19.50
N GLN A 73 -0.97 -11.02 -20.03
CA GLN A 73 0.07 -11.61 -20.88
C GLN A 73 1.22 -12.26 -20.11
N LYS A 74 1.12 -12.36 -18.77
CA LYS A 74 2.19 -12.92 -17.96
C LYS A 74 2.14 -14.44 -17.93
N LYS A 75 3.34 -15.04 -18.01
CA LYS A 75 3.52 -16.49 -18.13
C LYS A 75 2.98 -17.17 -16.87
N THR A 76 3.44 -16.71 -15.70
CA THR A 76 3.15 -17.33 -14.41
C THR A 76 2.34 -16.43 -13.48
N ALA A 77 1.68 -17.01 -12.46
CA ALA A 77 1.06 -16.24 -11.38
C ALA A 77 2.08 -15.37 -10.63
N ARG A 78 3.32 -15.85 -10.49
CA ARG A 78 4.41 -15.09 -9.87
C ARG A 78 4.71 -13.82 -10.65
N ASP A 79 4.78 -13.89 -11.97
CA ASP A 79 5.04 -12.73 -12.82
C ASP A 79 3.94 -11.68 -12.71
N MET A 80 2.66 -12.12 -12.66
CA MET A 80 1.53 -11.23 -12.39
C MET A 80 1.68 -10.54 -11.04
N TRP A 81 1.98 -11.32 -9.99
CA TRP A 81 2.16 -10.80 -8.63
C TRP A 81 3.26 -9.75 -8.54
N VAL A 82 4.44 -10.05 -9.07
CA VAL A 82 5.59 -9.14 -9.08
C VAL A 82 5.29 -7.84 -9.81
N ILE A 83 4.54 -7.90 -10.90
CA ILE A 83 4.17 -6.69 -11.65
C ILE A 83 3.21 -5.81 -10.87
N LEU A 84 2.18 -6.39 -10.25
CA LEU A 84 1.27 -5.64 -9.39
C LEU A 84 2.01 -5.04 -8.19
N GLU A 85 2.93 -5.79 -7.59
CA GLU A 85 3.80 -5.33 -6.51
C GLU A 85 4.71 -4.17 -6.94
N ASN A 86 5.32 -4.25 -8.12
CA ASN A 86 6.17 -3.20 -8.63
C ASN A 86 5.40 -1.93 -8.99
N MET A 87 4.19 -2.08 -9.53
CA MET A 87 3.34 -0.95 -9.91
C MET A 87 2.68 -0.27 -8.71
N TYR A 88 2.29 -1.05 -7.69
CA TYR A 88 1.41 -0.56 -6.62
C TYR A 88 1.88 -0.88 -5.19
N GLY A 89 2.86 -1.77 -5.00
CA GLY A 89 3.28 -2.30 -3.70
C GLY A 89 4.33 -1.51 -2.93
N GLN A 90 5.28 -0.86 -3.62
CA GLN A 90 6.30 -0.05 -2.92
C GLN A 90 6.51 1.36 -3.49
N LYS A 91 6.33 1.56 -4.81
CA LYS A 91 6.55 2.86 -5.47
C LYS A 91 5.53 3.95 -5.13
N LYS A 92 4.58 3.67 -4.22
CA LYS A 92 3.59 4.64 -3.75
C LYS A 92 3.72 5.02 -2.28
N LYS A 93 4.70 4.57 -1.50
CA LYS A 93 4.91 5.16 -0.16
C LYS A 93 5.23 6.65 -0.30
N ALA A 94 6.29 7.00 -1.05
CA ALA A 94 6.64 8.40 -1.31
C ALA A 94 5.52 9.21 -1.98
N ILE A 95 4.80 8.64 -2.96
CA ILE A 95 3.68 9.35 -3.62
C ILE A 95 2.47 9.52 -2.69
N ARG A 96 2.10 8.51 -1.89
CA ARG A 96 1.01 8.62 -0.90
C ARG A 96 1.38 9.56 0.23
N THR A 97 2.61 9.45 0.74
CA THR A 97 3.20 10.41 1.66
C THR A 97 3.11 11.81 1.09
N TYR A 98 3.50 12.02 -0.17
CA TYR A 98 3.39 13.32 -0.83
C TYR A 98 1.94 13.80 -0.93
N GLN A 99 0.99 12.95 -1.33
CA GLN A 99 -0.43 13.32 -1.40
C GLN A 99 -1.00 13.68 -0.03
N GLN A 100 -0.66 12.91 1.02
CA GLN A 100 -1.07 13.18 2.39
C GLN A 100 -0.43 14.45 2.93
N MET A 101 0.88 14.63 2.72
CA MET A 101 1.60 15.87 3.05
C MET A 101 0.96 17.06 2.35
N LYS A 102 0.74 17.00 1.04
CA LYS A 102 0.05 18.05 0.27
C LYS A 102 -1.29 18.41 0.92
N THR A 103 -2.09 17.41 1.29
CA THR A 103 -3.38 17.66 1.95
C THR A 103 -3.22 18.30 3.34
N VAL A 104 -2.15 17.99 4.07
CA VAL A 104 -1.82 18.66 5.35
C VAL A 104 -1.44 20.12 5.08
N TYR A 105 -0.58 20.39 4.09
CA TYR A 105 -0.13 21.74 3.72
C TYR A 105 -1.25 22.62 3.16
N GLU A 106 -2.28 22.03 2.55
CA GLU A 106 -3.44 22.74 1.99
C GLU A 106 -4.57 22.95 3.00
N LEU A 107 -4.57 22.21 4.12
CA LEU A 107 -5.64 22.33 5.12
C LEU A 107 -5.55 23.70 5.79
N ARG A 108 -6.69 24.39 5.87
CA ARG A 108 -6.86 25.67 6.55
C ARG A 108 -8.03 25.57 7.52
N GLN A 109 -8.03 26.41 8.55
CA GLN A 109 -9.12 26.52 9.51
C GLN A 109 -10.43 26.86 8.79
N GLY A 110 -10.43 27.94 7.99
CA GLY A 110 -11.61 28.38 7.25
C GLY A 110 -12.79 28.60 8.21
N ASN A 111 -13.91 27.93 7.94
CA ASN A 111 -15.13 28.06 8.77
C ASN A 111 -15.17 27.09 9.98
N LEU A 112 -14.12 26.30 10.20
CA LEU A 112 -14.07 25.38 11.34
C LEU A 112 -13.66 26.09 12.63
N TYR A 113 -14.19 25.65 13.76
CA TYR A 113 -13.60 26.00 15.05
C TYR A 113 -12.17 25.46 15.12
N VAL A 114 -11.28 26.21 15.78
CA VAL A 114 -9.85 25.87 15.94
C VAL A 114 -9.65 24.43 16.43
N ALA A 115 -10.47 23.97 17.38
CA ALA A 115 -10.41 22.60 17.91
C ALA A 115 -10.70 21.53 16.84
N TYR A 116 -11.67 21.75 15.95
CA TYR A 116 -11.98 20.81 14.87
C TYR A 116 -10.93 20.82 13.77
N TYR A 117 -10.39 22.00 13.45
CA TYR A 117 -9.26 22.12 12.53
C TYR A 117 -8.03 21.36 13.04
N TYR A 118 -7.66 21.55 14.32
CA TYR A 118 -6.59 20.78 14.95
C TYR A 118 -6.86 19.27 14.93
N GLY A 119 -8.09 18.85 15.25
CA GLY A 119 -8.48 17.44 15.18
C GLY A 119 -8.29 16.83 13.79
N ALA A 120 -8.64 17.57 12.73
CA ALA A 120 -8.45 17.14 11.35
C ALA A 120 -6.97 17.03 10.96
N LEU A 121 -6.11 17.97 11.40
CA LEU A 121 -4.67 17.87 11.21
C LEU A 121 -4.08 16.68 11.96
N LYS A 122 -4.44 16.51 13.24
CA LYS A 122 -3.97 15.41 14.10
C LYS A 122 -4.26 14.04 13.48
N ALA A 123 -5.49 13.84 12.99
CA ALA A 123 -5.85 12.60 12.31
C ALA A 123 -5.00 12.34 11.05
N LYS A 124 -4.64 13.38 10.29
CA LYS A 124 -3.76 13.23 9.11
C LYS A 124 -2.33 12.91 9.51
N TRP A 125 -1.79 13.54 10.56
CA TRP A 125 -0.46 13.25 11.09
C TRP A 125 -0.35 11.83 11.63
N GLU A 126 -1.34 11.35 12.38
CA GLU A 126 -1.38 9.96 12.88
C GLU A 126 -1.38 8.94 11.72
N ASN A 127 -2.11 9.25 10.63
CA ASN A 127 -2.08 8.44 9.42
C ASN A 127 -0.69 8.44 8.76
N LEU A 128 -0.01 9.59 8.70
CA LEU A 128 1.37 9.67 8.18
C LEU A 128 2.32 8.84 9.05
N ASP A 129 2.25 8.99 10.38
CA ASP A 129 3.09 8.27 11.35
C ASP A 129 2.97 6.74 11.19
N TYR A 130 1.76 6.24 10.96
CA TYR A 130 1.53 4.81 10.69
C TYR A 130 2.31 4.30 9.46
N TYR A 131 2.42 5.10 8.40
CA TYR A 131 3.18 4.71 7.20
C TYR A 131 4.69 4.86 7.40
N PHE A 132 5.13 5.67 8.37
CA PHE A 132 6.53 6.02 8.63
C PHE A 132 7.18 5.22 9.76
N ASP A 133 6.66 4.03 10.09
CA ASP A 133 7.30 3.12 11.06
C ASP A 133 8.71 2.70 10.58
N VAL A 134 9.70 3.52 10.91
CA VAL A 134 11.12 3.36 10.62
C VAL A 134 11.75 2.78 11.86
N THR A 135 12.48 1.68 11.70
CA THR A 135 13.26 1.10 12.80
C THR A 135 14.45 2.01 13.11
N TRP A 136 14.39 2.70 14.23
CA TRP A 136 15.48 3.54 14.74
C TRP A 136 16.53 2.67 15.42
N HIS A 137 17.80 2.89 15.09
CA HIS A 137 18.93 2.19 15.72
C HIS A 137 19.46 2.94 16.96
N CYS A 138 19.12 4.23 17.09
CA CYS A 138 19.55 5.12 18.16
C CYS A 138 18.32 5.81 18.79
N PRO A 139 18.01 5.56 20.07
CA PRO A 139 16.88 6.18 20.76
C PRO A 139 16.98 7.71 20.89
N GLN A 140 18.19 8.24 21.06
CA GLN A 140 18.43 9.68 21.14
C GLN A 140 18.10 10.40 19.82
N ASP A 141 18.52 9.83 18.68
CA ASP A 141 18.22 10.42 17.37
C ASP A 141 16.72 10.34 17.05
N GLN A 142 16.06 9.28 17.48
CA GLN A 142 14.60 9.17 17.39
C GLN A 142 13.92 10.31 18.17
N ALA A 143 14.32 10.55 19.41
CA ALA A 143 13.75 11.60 20.24
C ALA A 143 13.95 13.00 19.63
N LEU A 144 15.15 13.28 19.10
CA LEU A 144 15.46 14.53 18.41
C LEU A 144 14.62 14.71 17.14
N TYR A 145 14.45 13.65 16.35
CA TYR A 145 13.62 13.68 15.15
C TYR A 145 12.15 13.95 15.49
N VAL A 146 11.59 13.25 16.49
CA VAL A 146 10.21 13.43 16.94
C VAL A 146 9.97 14.86 17.43
N ALA A 147 10.92 15.42 18.19
CA ALA A 147 10.83 16.81 18.66
C ALA A 147 10.79 17.81 17.51
N LYS A 148 11.69 17.66 16.52
CA LYS A 148 11.73 18.52 15.32
C LYS A 148 10.46 18.38 14.47
N GLU A 149 9.96 17.17 14.32
CA GLU A 149 8.74 16.92 13.56
C GLU A 149 7.52 17.52 14.25
N TRP A 150 7.47 17.47 15.59
CA TRP A 150 6.42 18.13 16.36
C TRP A 150 6.46 19.66 16.20
N GLU A 151 7.65 20.26 16.22
CA GLU A 151 7.82 21.69 15.96
C GLU A 151 7.31 22.08 14.56
N ASN A 152 7.62 21.29 13.53
CA ASN A 152 7.08 21.49 12.18
C ASN A 152 5.54 21.40 12.15
N ARG A 153 4.94 20.47 12.91
CA ARG A 153 3.48 20.33 13.01
C ARG A 153 2.84 21.55 13.66
N VAL A 154 3.48 22.14 14.67
CA VAL A 154 3.04 23.39 15.29
C VAL A 154 3.07 24.53 14.28
N PHE A 155 4.15 24.69 13.52
CA PHE A 155 4.22 25.72 12.47
C PHE A 155 3.16 25.54 11.41
N LEU A 156 2.89 24.31 10.97
CA LEU A 156 1.82 24.02 10.01
C LEU A 156 0.44 24.32 10.54
N PHE A 157 0.18 23.99 11.81
CA PHE A 157 -1.07 24.34 12.46
C PHE A 157 -1.28 25.85 12.45
N LEU A 158 -0.29 26.61 12.93
CA LEU A 158 -0.35 28.07 13.03
C LEU A 158 -0.52 28.71 11.64
N ALA A 159 0.26 28.30 10.65
CA ALA A 159 0.20 28.84 9.28
C ALA A 159 -1.12 28.57 8.53
N GLY A 160 -2.01 27.74 9.10
CA GLY A 160 -3.33 27.50 8.55
C GLY A 160 -4.48 28.03 9.39
N LEU A 161 -4.21 28.74 10.49
CA LEU A 161 -5.23 29.50 11.21
C LEU A 161 -5.72 30.68 10.37
N ASN A 162 -6.91 31.17 10.68
CA ASN A 162 -7.41 32.40 10.08
C ASN A 162 -6.65 33.61 10.65
N ASP A 163 -6.59 34.71 9.88
CA ASP A 163 -5.89 35.97 10.22
C ASP A 163 -6.29 36.55 11.59
N GLU A 164 -7.48 36.22 12.11
CA GLU A 164 -7.95 36.63 13.44
C GLU A 164 -7.12 36.04 14.60
N PHE A 165 -6.30 35.02 14.31
CA PHE A 165 -5.47 34.29 15.27
C PHE A 165 -3.96 34.36 14.97
N GLU A 166 -3.55 35.07 13.92
CA GLU A 166 -2.14 35.43 13.66
C GLU A 166 -1.70 36.62 14.54
#